data_AF-A0A7S2E3G1-F1
#
_entry.id   AF-A0A7S2E3G1-F1
#
_cell.length_a   1.000
_cell.length_b   1.000
_cell.length_c   1.000
_cell.angle_alpha   90.00
_cell.angle_beta   90.00
_cell.angle_gamma   90.00
#
_symmetry.space_group_name_H-M   'P 1'
#
loop_
_entity.id
_entity.type
_entity.pdbx_description
1 polymer ?
#
loop_
_entity_poly.entity_id
_entity_poly.type
_entity_poly.pdbx_seq_one_letter_code
_entity_poly.pdbx_strand_id
1 'polypeptide(L)'
;HHTSSLPKENFFALTRLDQNRAQGMLARRARASVGDVRNVIIWGSHGRTPDVEHAEVQGQPVRQRLSKQEDAKWLKEEFVQDALTRGADIVKARKASSALSAARAIANQVHDLHCGSRPGEMVSMGVWSDGNPFGVSPGLVY
;
A
#
# COMPACT_ATOMS: atom_id res chain seq x y z
N HIS A 1 18.17 14.26 15.72
CA HIS A 1 19.28 15.15 15.33
C HIS A 1 20.64 14.42 15.21
N HIS A 2 20.69 13.12 14.84
CA HIS A 2 21.94 12.33 14.92
C HIS A 2 22.49 11.78 13.59
N THR A 3 21.92 12.16 12.44
CA THR A 3 22.31 11.61 11.13
C THR A 3 22.34 12.67 10.03
N SER A 4 22.90 13.86 10.31
CA SER A 4 22.97 14.98 9.34
C SER A 4 23.89 14.72 8.13
N SER A 5 24.73 13.68 8.20
CA SER A 5 25.61 13.27 7.09
C SER A 5 24.94 12.34 6.08
N LEU A 6 23.79 11.73 6.42
CA LEU A 6 23.08 10.84 5.53
C LEU A 6 22.03 11.62 4.73
N PRO A 7 21.96 11.43 3.39
CA PRO A 7 20.89 12.00 2.57
C PRO A 7 19.52 11.62 3.14
N LYS A 8 18.60 12.59 3.17
CA LYS A 8 17.24 12.38 3.74
C LYS A 8 16.49 11.29 2.98
N GLU A 9 16.75 11.17 1.69
CA GLU A 9 16.15 10.22 0.74
C GLU A 9 16.45 8.76 1.10
N ASN A 10 17.48 8.52 1.92
CA ASN A 10 17.82 7.18 2.41
C ASN A 10 16.96 6.74 3.61
N PHE A 11 16.14 7.64 4.17
CA PHE A 11 15.23 7.33 5.27
C PHE A 11 13.83 7.10 4.74
N PHE A 12 13.25 5.96 5.10
CA PHE A 12 11.91 5.59 4.67
C PHE A 12 11.12 4.89 5.77
N ALA A 13 9.80 5.06 5.74
CA ALA A 13 8.85 4.32 6.55
C ALA A 13 8.18 3.21 5.73
N LEU A 14 7.87 2.09 6.38
CA LEU A 14 7.25 0.93 5.75
C LEU A 14 5.73 1.10 5.68
N THR A 15 5.20 1.47 4.51
CA THR A 15 3.76 1.38 4.17
C THR A 15 3.45 0.21 3.23
N ARG A 16 4.48 -0.52 2.79
CA ARG A 16 4.36 -1.66 1.87
C ARG A 16 3.50 -2.80 2.41
N LEU A 17 3.39 -2.96 3.73
CA LEU A 17 2.50 -3.96 4.31
C LEU A 17 1.03 -3.64 4.02
N ASP A 18 0.64 -2.38 4.09
CA ASP A 18 -0.74 -1.95 3.82
C ASP A 18 -1.06 -2.07 2.34
N GLN A 19 -0.13 -1.68 1.48
CA GLN A 19 -0.26 -1.90 0.03
C GLN A 19 -0.48 -3.38 -0.28
N ASN A 20 0.36 -4.27 0.27
CA ASN A 20 0.23 -5.72 0.05
C ASN A 20 -1.12 -6.26 0.55
N ARG A 21 -1.62 -5.75 1.68
CA ARG A 21 -2.95 -6.14 2.22
C ARG A 21 -4.07 -5.70 1.29
N ALA A 22 -4.04 -4.45 0.85
CA ALA A 22 -5.02 -3.89 -0.07
C ALA A 22 -5.03 -4.63 -1.42
N GLN A 23 -3.85 -4.93 -1.98
CA GLN A 23 -3.73 -5.76 -3.19
C GLN A 23 -4.36 -7.15 -3.00
N GLY A 24 -4.13 -7.80 -1.85
CA GLY A 24 -4.75 -9.09 -1.54
C GLY A 24 -6.28 -9.04 -1.43
N MET A 25 -6.83 -7.94 -0.90
CA MET A 25 -8.29 -7.73 -0.82
C MET A 25 -8.90 -7.54 -2.21
N LEU A 26 -8.30 -6.67 -3.04
CA LEU A 26 -8.73 -6.42 -4.42
C LEU A 26 -8.65 -7.70 -5.28
N ALA A 27 -7.55 -8.44 -5.18
CA ALA A 27 -7.36 -9.70 -5.89
C ALA A 27 -8.49 -10.69 -5.55
N ARG A 28 -8.81 -10.83 -4.26
CA ARG A 28 -9.89 -11.71 -3.80
C ARG A 28 -11.25 -11.25 -4.34
N ARG A 29 -11.57 -9.96 -4.25
CA ARG A 29 -12.84 -9.40 -4.74
C ARG A 29 -12.99 -9.61 -6.25
N ALA A 30 -11.91 -9.37 -7.00
CA ALA A 30 -11.88 -9.52 -8.46
C ALA A 30 -11.74 -10.97 -8.94
N ARG A 31 -11.48 -11.93 -8.05
CA ARG A 31 -11.14 -13.33 -8.38
C ARG A 31 -9.93 -13.43 -9.31
N ALA A 32 -8.90 -12.65 -9.02
CA ALA A 32 -7.64 -12.60 -9.77
C ALA A 32 -6.45 -13.04 -8.91
N SER A 33 -5.29 -13.24 -9.52
CA SER A 33 -4.04 -13.45 -8.78
C SER A 33 -3.59 -12.13 -8.15
N VAL A 34 -2.97 -12.18 -6.97
CA VAL A 34 -2.41 -10.97 -6.33
C VAL A 34 -1.32 -10.31 -7.18
N GLY A 35 -0.60 -11.10 -7.99
CA GLY A 35 0.41 -10.60 -8.92
C GLY A 35 -0.17 -9.78 -10.09
N ASP A 36 -1.48 -9.89 -10.32
CA ASP A 36 -2.21 -9.15 -11.35
C ASP A 36 -2.71 -7.80 -10.84
N VAL A 37 -2.62 -7.53 -9.53
CA VAL A 37 -3.07 -6.27 -8.92
C VAL A 37 -1.90 -5.31 -8.80
N ARG A 38 -1.99 -4.16 -9.44
CA ARG A 38 -0.92 -3.14 -9.49
C ARG A 38 -1.45 -1.79 -9.02
N ASN A 39 -0.52 -0.89 -8.71
CA ASN A 39 -0.79 0.55 -8.61
C ASN A 39 -1.80 0.96 -7.53
N VAL A 40 -1.87 0.17 -6.45
CA VAL A 40 -2.51 0.56 -5.19
C VAL A 40 -1.56 1.48 -4.43
N ILE A 41 -2.05 2.64 -3.98
CA ILE A 41 -1.23 3.66 -3.33
C ILE A 41 -1.67 3.81 -1.86
N ILE A 42 -0.69 3.86 -0.96
CA ILE A 42 -0.89 4.19 0.44
C ILE A 42 -0.28 5.57 0.68
N TRP A 43 -1.14 6.54 0.97
CA TRP A 43 -0.74 7.91 1.23
C TRP A 43 -0.52 8.15 2.73
N GLY A 44 0.62 8.72 3.11
CA GLY A 44 0.89 9.17 4.46
C GLY A 44 1.12 8.05 5.48
N SER A 45 0.71 8.30 6.72
CA SER A 45 0.95 7.40 7.85
C SER A 45 0.24 6.05 7.72
N HIS A 46 0.84 5.02 8.32
CA HIS A 46 0.22 3.70 8.55
C HIS A 46 -1.21 3.87 9.10
N GLY A 47 -2.20 3.23 8.46
CA GLY A 47 -3.61 3.34 8.86
C GLY A 47 -4.41 4.46 8.17
N ARG A 48 -4.05 4.82 6.93
CA ARG A 48 -4.92 5.61 6.04
C ARG A 48 -5.52 4.73 4.94
N THR A 49 -6.66 5.19 4.40
CA THR A 49 -7.40 4.50 3.35
C THR A 49 -6.51 4.26 2.12
N PRO A 50 -6.37 3.00 1.64
CA PRO A 50 -5.71 2.73 0.37
C PRO A 50 -6.42 3.43 -0.79
N ASP A 51 -5.65 4.10 -1.63
CA ASP A 51 -6.11 4.70 -2.87
C ASP A 51 -6.04 3.67 -4.00
N VAL A 52 -7.17 3.52 -4.70
CA VAL A 52 -7.37 2.57 -5.79
C VAL A 52 -7.69 3.26 -7.11
N GLU A 53 -7.58 4.58 -7.19
CA GLU A 53 -7.92 5.35 -8.39
C GLU A 53 -7.03 4.96 -9.57
N HIS A 54 -5.75 4.73 -9.30
CA HIS A 54 -4.76 4.28 -10.28
C HIS A 54 -4.55 2.77 -10.26
N ALA A 55 -5.26 2.05 -9.38
CA ALA A 55 -5.07 0.63 -9.22
C ALA A 55 -5.68 -0.13 -10.40
N GLU A 56 -5.02 -1.22 -10.78
CA GLU A 56 -5.44 -2.07 -11.88
C GLU A 56 -5.45 -3.53 -11.45
N VAL A 57 -6.32 -4.32 -12.08
CA VAL A 57 -6.35 -5.77 -11.97
C VAL A 57 -6.34 -6.34 -13.38
N GLN A 58 -5.33 -7.14 -13.71
CA GLN A 58 -5.15 -7.72 -15.06
C GLN A 58 -5.11 -6.65 -16.16
N GLY A 59 -4.50 -5.49 -15.87
CA GLY A 59 -4.37 -4.36 -16.80
C GLY A 59 -5.65 -3.55 -17.02
N GLN A 60 -6.71 -3.80 -16.23
CA GLN A 60 -7.93 -3.00 -16.24
C GLN A 60 -8.06 -2.18 -14.95
N PRO A 61 -8.47 -0.89 -15.02
CA PRO A 61 -8.72 -0.09 -13.82
C PRO A 61 -9.67 -0.80 -12.85
N VAL A 62 -9.36 -0.76 -11.55
CA VAL A 62 -10.13 -1.45 -10.50
C VAL A 62 -11.62 -1.11 -10.57
N ARG A 63 -11.97 0.17 -10.78
CA ARG A 63 -13.36 0.63 -10.89
C ARG A 63 -14.10 0.05 -12.10
N GLN A 64 -13.38 -0.27 -13.18
CA GLN A 64 -13.95 -0.94 -14.36
C GLN A 64 -14.08 -2.45 -14.13
N ARG A 65 -13.06 -3.06 -13.52
CA ARG A 65 -13.02 -4.50 -13.25
C ARG A 65 -14.03 -4.92 -12.18
N LEU A 66 -14.32 -4.02 -11.24
CA LEU A 66 -15.26 -4.15 -10.13
C LEU A 66 -16.42 -3.15 -10.31
N SER A 67 -17.16 -3.29 -11.41
CA SER A 67 -18.14 -2.30 -11.89
C SER A 67 -19.55 -2.47 -11.35
N LYS A 68 -19.85 -3.55 -10.61
CA LYS A 68 -21.18 -3.76 -10.05
C LYS A 68 -21.47 -2.76 -8.94
N GLN A 69 -22.75 -2.44 -8.71
CA GLN A 69 -23.14 -1.54 -7.63
C GLN A 69 -22.70 -2.03 -6.24
N GLU A 70 -22.74 -3.34 -6.01
CA GLU A 70 -22.21 -3.98 -4.80
C GLU A 70 -20.70 -3.77 -4.64
N ASP A 71 -19.95 -3.72 -5.73
CA ASP A 71 -18.50 -3.51 -5.72
C ASP A 71 -18.15 -2.04 -5.45
N ALA A 72 -18.90 -1.11 -6.04
CA ALA A 72 -18.74 0.32 -5.76
C ALA A 72 -19.01 0.63 -4.28
N LYS A 73 -20.04 0.00 -3.70
CA LYS A 73 -20.31 0.09 -2.27
C LYS A 73 -19.18 -0.53 -1.45
N TRP A 74 -18.74 -1.74 -1.80
CA TRP A 74 -17.66 -2.43 -1.11
C TRP A 74 -16.36 -1.61 -1.11
N LEU A 75 -15.95 -1.04 -2.25
CA LEU A 75 -14.75 -0.20 -2.37
C LEU A 75 -14.82 1.05 -1.49
N LYS A 76 -16.01 1.65 -1.34
CA LYS A 76 -16.20 2.88 -0.57
C LYS A 76 -16.25 2.63 0.95
N GLU A 77 -16.78 1.48 1.36
CA GLU A 77 -17.11 1.21 2.76
C GLU A 77 -16.25 0.07 3.32
N GLU A 78 -16.57 -1.16 2.93
CA GLU A 78 -15.98 -2.38 3.51
C GLU A 78 -14.48 -2.48 3.25
N PHE A 79 -14.02 -2.20 2.03
CA PHE A 79 -12.60 -2.24 1.68
C PHE A 79 -11.76 -1.29 2.54
N VAL A 80 -12.29 -0.08 2.77
CA VAL A 80 -11.62 0.94 3.60
C VAL A 80 -11.53 0.47 5.04
N GLN A 81 -12.64 -0.02 5.61
CA GLN A 81 -12.67 -0.51 6.99
C GLN A 81 -11.76 -1.71 7.17
N ASP A 82 -11.85 -2.71 6.29
CA ASP A 82 -11.03 -3.91 6.33
C ASP A 82 -9.54 -3.58 6.24
N ALA A 83 -9.15 -2.62 5.38
CA ALA A 83 -7.77 -2.19 5.26
C ALA A 83 -7.23 -1.60 6.58
N LEU A 84 -8.05 -0.80 7.27
CA LEU A 84 -7.70 -0.16 8.54
C LEU A 84 -7.63 -1.16 9.70
N THR A 85 -8.57 -2.12 9.77
CA THR A 85 -8.66 -3.07 10.89
C THR A 85 -7.79 -4.32 10.71
N ARG A 86 -7.22 -4.53 9.52
CA ARG A 86 -6.55 -5.79 9.16
C ARG A 86 -5.49 -6.25 10.17
N GLY A 87 -4.71 -5.33 10.71
CA GLY A 87 -3.70 -5.63 11.72
C GLY A 87 -4.33 -6.23 12.99
N ALA A 88 -5.38 -5.59 13.51
CA ALA A 88 -6.12 -6.05 14.68
C ALA A 88 -6.81 -7.39 14.42
N ASP A 89 -7.39 -7.58 13.23
CA ASP A 89 -8.08 -8.83 12.87
C ASP A 89 -7.12 -10.02 12.82
N ILE A 90 -5.90 -9.81 12.32
CA ILE A 90 -4.86 -10.86 12.31
C ILE A 90 -4.49 -11.24 13.75
N VAL A 91 -4.29 -10.26 14.62
CA VAL A 91 -3.97 -10.51 16.04
C VAL A 91 -5.12 -11.25 16.72
N LYS A 92 -6.37 -10.84 16.48
CA LYS A 92 -7.56 -11.50 17.03
C LYS A 92 -7.67 -12.96 16.56
N ALA A 93 -7.46 -13.22 15.28
CA ALA A 93 -7.60 -14.55 14.70
C ALA A 93 -6.45 -15.50 15.09
N ARG A 94 -5.21 -15.00 15.11
CA ARG A 94 -4.01 -15.83 15.33
C ARG A 94 -3.51 -15.83 16.77
N LYS A 95 -4.00 -14.91 17.61
CA LYS A 95 -3.42 -14.58 18.93
C LYS A 95 -1.93 -14.24 18.85
N ALA A 96 -1.47 -13.80 17.68
CA ALA A 96 -0.07 -13.54 17.37
C ALA A 96 0.03 -12.39 16.36
N SER A 97 1.16 -11.69 16.37
CA SER A 97 1.39 -10.57 15.46
C SER A 97 1.51 -11.00 14.00
N SER A 98 1.37 -10.04 13.09
CA SER A 98 1.49 -10.26 11.64
C SER A 98 2.96 -10.32 11.16
N ALA A 99 3.83 -10.93 11.95
CA ALA A 99 5.30 -10.89 11.79
C ALA A 99 5.78 -11.34 10.39
N LEU A 100 5.29 -12.47 9.89
CA LEU A 100 5.69 -12.99 8.57
C LEU A 100 5.26 -12.07 7.42
N SER A 101 4.06 -11.49 7.50
CA SER A 101 3.61 -10.53 6.49
C SER A 101 4.40 -9.22 6.55
N ALA A 102 4.77 -8.77 7.75
CA ALA A 102 5.64 -7.60 7.92
C ALA A 102 7.04 -7.87 7.35
N ALA A 103 7.64 -9.02 7.66
CA ALA A 103 8.92 -9.44 7.10
C ALA A 103 8.89 -9.50 5.57
N ARG A 104 7.82 -10.05 4.98
CA ARG A 104 7.64 -10.06 3.52
C ARG A 104 7.53 -8.64 2.94
N ALA A 105 6.80 -7.74 3.60
CA ALA A 105 6.71 -6.35 3.16
C ALA A 105 8.07 -5.64 3.19
N ILE A 106 8.87 -5.87 4.23
CA ILE A 106 10.23 -5.35 4.33
C ILE A 106 11.10 -5.89 3.20
N ALA A 107 11.08 -7.21 2.98
CA ALA A 107 11.86 -7.83 1.89
C ALA A 107 11.48 -7.27 0.52
N ASN A 108 10.19 -7.10 0.25
CA ASN A 108 9.71 -6.49 -1.00
C ASN A 108 10.18 -5.04 -1.15
N GLN A 109 10.10 -4.23 -0.08
CA GLN A 109 10.52 -2.82 -0.15
C GLN A 109 12.02 -2.68 -0.37
N VAL A 110 12.84 -3.47 0.33
CA VAL A 110 14.30 -3.49 0.13
C VAL A 110 14.66 -3.98 -1.27
N HIS A 111 13.96 -5.01 -1.77
CA HIS A 111 14.13 -5.47 -3.14
C HIS A 111 13.85 -4.35 -4.14
N ASP A 112 12.72 -3.65 -4.05
CA ASP A 112 12.36 -2.64 -5.03
C ASP A 112 13.21 -1.37 -4.91
N LEU A 113 13.71 -1.05 -3.72
CA LEU A 113 14.73 -0.01 -3.53
C LEU A 113 16.05 -0.35 -4.23
N HIS A 114 16.43 -1.63 -4.23
CA HIS A 114 17.71 -2.08 -4.79
C HIS A 114 17.63 -2.37 -6.30
N CYS A 115 16.56 -3.04 -6.73
CA CYS A 115 16.39 -3.56 -8.07
C CYS A 115 15.47 -2.70 -8.95
N GLY A 116 14.77 -1.72 -8.37
CA GLY A 116 13.67 -0.99 -9.02
C GLY A 116 12.34 -1.76 -8.97
N SER A 117 11.23 -1.04 -9.17
CA SER A 117 9.92 -1.64 -9.39
C SER A 117 9.76 -2.10 -10.85
N ARG A 118 8.76 -2.96 -11.11
CA ARG A 118 8.45 -3.36 -12.49
C ARG A 118 8.00 -2.14 -13.31
N PRO A 119 8.25 -2.10 -14.63
CA PRO A 119 7.80 -1.00 -15.48
C PRO A 119 6.31 -0.70 -15.31
N GLY A 120 5.99 0.56 -15.02
CA GLY A 120 4.62 1.04 -14.80
C GLY A 120 4.00 0.64 -13.47
N GLU A 121 4.76 0.03 -12.55
CA GLU A 121 4.28 -0.33 -11.21
C GLU A 121 4.73 0.67 -10.15
N MET A 122 3.76 1.16 -9.39
CA MET A 122 3.93 2.03 -8.24
C MET A 122 4.00 1.23 -6.94
N VAL A 123 4.92 1.64 -6.06
CA VAL A 123 5.07 1.09 -4.71
C VAL A 123 4.94 2.20 -3.68
N SER A 124 4.32 1.88 -2.56
CA SER A 124 4.10 2.81 -1.46
C SER A 124 5.24 2.71 -0.47
N MET A 125 5.78 3.86 -0.11
CA MET A 125 6.86 4.03 0.84
C MET A 125 6.74 5.42 1.44
N GLY A 126 6.81 5.53 2.76
CA GLY A 126 6.84 6.85 3.39
C GLY A 126 8.21 7.47 3.18
N VAL A 127 8.28 8.58 2.45
CA VAL A 127 9.53 9.29 2.12
C VAL A 127 9.47 10.73 2.61
N TRP A 128 10.60 11.44 2.58
CA TRP A 128 10.59 12.86 2.89
C TRP A 128 9.76 13.63 1.86
N SER A 129 8.83 14.47 2.34
CA SER A 129 7.92 15.25 1.52
C SER A 129 8.54 16.47 0.84
N ASP A 130 9.84 16.74 1.03
CA ASP A 130 10.50 17.93 0.48
C ASP A 130 10.40 17.93 -1.06
N GLY A 131 9.80 18.98 -1.64
CA GLY A 131 9.70 19.16 -3.10
C GLY A 131 8.65 18.30 -3.81
N ASN A 132 7.76 17.60 -3.08
CA ASN A 132 6.69 16.83 -3.71
C ASN A 132 5.69 17.72 -4.50
N PRO A 133 5.14 17.23 -5.63
CA PRO A 133 4.17 17.98 -6.43
C PRO A 133 2.72 17.91 -5.91
N PHE A 134 2.48 17.15 -4.83
CA PHE A 134 1.13 16.85 -4.30
C PHE A 134 0.68 17.83 -3.22
N GLY A 135 1.48 18.86 -2.93
CA GLY A 135 1.16 19.87 -1.93
C GLY A 135 1.29 19.40 -0.48
N VAL A 136 1.92 18.26 -0.22
CA VAL A 136 2.23 17.83 1.15
C VAL A 136 3.27 18.77 1.74
N SER A 137 3.06 19.26 2.96
CA SER A 137 4.00 20.17 3.61
C SER A 137 5.40 19.55 3.70
N PRO A 138 6.48 20.30 3.41
CA PRO A 138 7.87 19.84 3.58
C PRO A 138 8.17 19.42 5.02
N GLY A 139 9.19 18.57 5.18
CA GLY A 139 9.69 18.14 6.48
C GLY A 139 8.94 16.98 7.12
N LEU A 140 8.03 16.32 6.39
CA LEU A 140 7.27 15.17 6.87
C LEU A 140 7.77 13.88 6.21
N VAL A 141 7.64 12.76 6.91
CA VAL A 141 7.68 11.43 6.28
C VAL A 141 6.26 11.07 5.90
N TYR A 142 5.99 10.97 4.59
CA TYR A 142 4.65 10.81 4.03
C TYR A 142 4.63 9.78 2.91
#